data_AF-A0A9P6IZ22-F1
#
_entry.id   AF-A0A9P6IZ22-F1
#
_cell.length_a   1.000
_cell.length_b   1.000
_cell.length_c   1.000
_cell.angle_alpha   90.00
_cell.angle_beta   90.00
_cell.angle_gamma   90.00
#
_symmetry.space_group_name_H-M   'P 1'
#
loop_
_entity.id
_entity.type
_entity.pdbx_description
1 polymer ?
#
loop_
_entity_poly.entity_id
_entity_poly.type
_entity_poly.pdbx_seq_one_letter_code
_entity_poly.pdbx_strand_id
1 'polypeptide(L)'
;MGLALSARVSRGLDLAYDHAHDAFKNKQRPDRRNEFITSFNYAYDETERILHHALAHPQPRPSFLDMMSQSSSTAILAFLHRIRTDPTVLTTAFKNLQSQELDGLLLPERSPALAHTQAHLGHRHTRERGNSMQATSSYQSTQQSSSQHQVPANSSHKQQSQGAIPNFVNNQDIVHIILGNLFGPPNFEREHTLRASLVQTIFVTLLMEKKGERLMTEMLERYVTHSEWQHNSLVKAPFEKTLLALIQKGEQILAGYTDEELNANTHPLTASSSQNHNLQHLHHHHQSLGRMASVPLMKAPIVDSTMPAPNQPGPEHHDSPSSAKTTESRPSLPELTERQAVVEEFFTEACLRIVDALKEFSPPGLLQLSQMIFAKLDSSAKSYASLIIVVKFFFYRFMNKCIGYPETYGMMQEVFISEKQRQRILFTTHQRLYRHVTNILNPVPGW
;
A
#
# COMPACT_ATOMS: atom_id res chain seq x y z
N MET A 1 -34.17 2.25 3.75
CA MET A 1 -33.28 1.99 2.59
C MET A 1 -32.69 3.30 2.04
N GLY A 2 -33.49 4.33 1.74
CA GLY A 2 -32.99 5.64 1.26
C GLY A 2 -31.95 6.34 2.16
N LEU A 3 -32.16 6.39 3.48
CA LEU A 3 -31.16 6.93 4.43
C LEU A 3 -29.86 6.11 4.49
N ALA A 4 -29.94 4.79 4.34
CA ALA A 4 -28.77 3.92 4.34
C ALA A 4 -27.97 4.04 3.03
N LEU A 5 -28.66 4.21 1.89
CA LEU A 5 -28.03 4.55 0.61
C LEU A 5 -27.41 5.95 0.65
N SER A 6 -28.12 6.94 1.17
CA SER A 6 -27.61 8.31 1.33
C SER A 6 -26.38 8.35 2.24
N ALA A 7 -26.37 7.64 3.37
CA ALA A 7 -25.19 7.53 4.24
C ALA A 7 -24.01 6.81 3.56
N ARG A 8 -24.28 5.84 2.68
CA ARG A 8 -23.23 5.12 1.91
C ARG A 8 -22.66 6.00 0.79
N VAL A 9 -23.51 6.79 0.15
CA VAL A 9 -23.13 7.79 -0.86
C VAL A 9 -22.34 8.93 -0.21
N SER A 10 -22.76 9.44 0.95
CA SER A 10 -22.03 10.47 1.70
C SER A 10 -20.62 10.02 2.12
N ARG A 11 -20.44 8.78 2.59
CA ARG A 11 -19.10 8.24 2.88
C ARG A 11 -18.23 8.08 1.64
N GLY A 12 -18.83 7.80 0.48
CA GLY A 12 -18.12 7.80 -0.79
C GLY A 12 -17.72 9.20 -1.24
N LEU A 13 -18.52 10.21 -0.91
CA LEU A 13 -18.26 11.62 -1.23
C LEU A 13 -17.10 12.20 -0.43
N ASP A 14 -16.93 11.83 0.85
CA ASP A 14 -15.78 12.31 1.66
C ASP A 14 -14.45 11.83 1.07
N LEU A 15 -14.36 10.54 0.71
CA LEU A 15 -13.19 9.99 0.00
C LEU A 15 -13.01 10.61 -1.39
N ALA A 16 -14.10 10.91 -2.09
CA ALA A 16 -14.03 11.62 -3.37
C ALA A 16 -13.55 13.07 -3.19
N TYR A 17 -13.83 13.71 -2.06
CA TYR A 17 -13.41 15.08 -1.77
C TYR A 17 -11.90 15.16 -1.52
N ASP A 18 -11.35 14.21 -0.76
CA ASP A 18 -9.90 14.10 -0.54
C ASP A 18 -9.16 13.82 -1.86
N HIS A 19 -9.69 12.89 -2.67
CA HIS A 19 -9.16 12.63 -4.01
C HIS A 19 -9.29 13.82 -4.96
N ALA A 20 -10.38 14.60 -4.87
CA ALA A 20 -10.57 15.83 -5.62
C ALA A 20 -9.51 16.86 -5.21
N HIS A 21 -9.33 17.04 -3.91
CA HIS A 21 -8.38 18.00 -3.37
C HIS A 21 -6.96 17.66 -3.83
N ASP A 22 -6.55 16.39 -3.76
CA ASP A 22 -5.24 15.95 -4.26
C ASP A 22 -5.08 16.10 -5.78
N ALA A 23 -6.12 15.77 -6.55
CA ALA A 23 -6.10 15.89 -8.01
C ALA A 23 -6.03 17.36 -8.48
N PHE A 24 -6.64 18.29 -7.75
CA PHE A 24 -6.68 19.70 -8.10
C PHE A 24 -5.53 20.53 -7.50
N LYS A 25 -4.96 20.12 -6.36
CA LYS A 25 -3.80 20.80 -5.74
C LYS A 25 -2.49 20.48 -6.47
N ASN A 26 -2.37 19.29 -7.05
CA ASN A 26 -1.24 18.92 -7.91
C ASN A 26 -1.37 19.48 -9.34
N LYS A 27 -1.10 20.78 -9.51
CA LYS A 27 -1.09 21.46 -10.83
C LYS A 27 -0.18 20.80 -11.88
N GLN A 28 0.76 19.94 -11.47
CA GLN A 28 1.72 19.30 -12.36
C GLN A 28 1.21 18.02 -13.05
N ARG A 29 -0.02 17.55 -12.78
CA ARG A 29 -0.55 16.32 -13.38
C ARG A 29 -1.99 16.50 -13.91
N PRO A 30 -2.18 17.17 -15.06
CA PRO A 30 -3.51 17.37 -15.66
C PRO A 30 -4.27 16.07 -15.93
N ASP A 31 -3.56 14.97 -16.19
CA ASP A 31 -4.17 13.66 -16.46
C ASP A 31 -4.93 13.10 -15.25
N ARG A 32 -4.42 13.31 -14.02
CA ARG A 32 -5.09 12.88 -12.79
C ARG A 32 -6.38 13.65 -12.53
N ARG A 33 -6.42 14.93 -12.91
CA ARG A 33 -7.63 15.74 -12.83
C ARG A 33 -8.70 15.21 -13.77
N ASN A 34 -8.34 14.85 -15.00
CA ASN A 34 -9.28 14.27 -15.96
C ASN A 34 -9.77 12.90 -15.49
N GLU A 35 -8.88 12.03 -14.99
CA GLU A 35 -9.24 10.72 -14.41
C GLU A 35 -10.20 10.86 -13.22
N PHE A 36 -9.93 11.83 -12.34
CA PHE A 36 -10.82 12.16 -11.23
C PHE A 36 -12.19 12.63 -11.74
N ILE A 37 -12.23 13.58 -12.68
CA ILE A 37 -13.49 14.10 -13.24
C ILE A 37 -14.30 12.97 -13.89
N THR A 38 -13.66 12.10 -14.66
CA THR A 38 -14.32 10.94 -15.28
C THR A 38 -14.87 9.99 -14.23
N SER A 39 -14.08 9.66 -13.20
CA SER A 39 -14.50 8.76 -12.11
C SER A 39 -15.63 9.36 -11.28
N PHE A 40 -15.55 10.66 -10.99
CA PHE A 40 -16.55 11.42 -10.25
C PHE A 40 -17.86 11.48 -11.03
N ASN A 41 -17.83 11.87 -12.30
CA ASN A 41 -19.02 11.92 -13.15
C ASN A 41 -19.66 10.54 -13.30
N TYR A 42 -18.86 9.49 -13.48
CA TYR A 42 -19.38 8.11 -13.53
C TYR A 42 -20.07 7.71 -12.22
N ALA A 43 -19.44 7.99 -11.07
CA ALA A 43 -20.03 7.68 -9.76
C ALA A 43 -21.30 8.51 -9.49
N TYR A 44 -21.30 9.78 -9.91
CA TYR A 44 -22.45 10.67 -9.82
C TYR A 44 -23.61 10.17 -10.68
N ASP A 45 -23.37 9.89 -11.97
CA ASP A 45 -24.36 9.38 -12.92
C ASP A 45 -24.92 8.02 -12.45
N GLU A 46 -24.07 7.14 -11.91
CA GLU A 46 -24.51 5.86 -11.36
C GLU A 46 -25.36 6.04 -10.10
N THR A 47 -25.01 6.99 -9.23
CA THR A 47 -25.80 7.31 -8.03
C THR A 47 -27.15 7.90 -8.41
N GLU A 48 -27.19 8.84 -9.36
CA GLU A 48 -28.41 9.39 -9.95
C GLU A 48 -29.25 8.28 -10.58
N ARG A 49 -28.64 7.36 -11.33
CA ARG A 49 -29.33 6.20 -11.92
C ARG A 49 -29.94 5.30 -10.85
N ILE A 50 -29.20 5.00 -9.78
CA ILE A 50 -29.69 4.20 -8.65
C ILE A 50 -30.83 4.93 -7.94
N LEU A 51 -30.71 6.24 -7.72
CA LEU A 51 -31.71 7.07 -7.06
C LEU A 51 -32.99 7.18 -7.90
N HIS A 52 -32.88 7.53 -9.18
CA HIS A 52 -33.98 7.56 -10.12
C HIS A 52 -34.65 6.19 -10.23
N HIS A 53 -33.86 5.11 -10.29
CA HIS A 53 -34.41 3.76 -10.32
C HIS A 53 -35.16 3.42 -9.01
N ALA A 54 -34.63 3.80 -7.85
CA ALA A 54 -35.26 3.58 -6.55
C ALA A 54 -36.54 4.41 -6.36
N LEU A 55 -36.56 5.65 -6.87
CA LEU A 55 -37.75 6.52 -6.84
C LEU A 55 -38.82 6.05 -7.84
N ALA A 56 -38.42 5.56 -9.02
CA ALA A 56 -39.33 5.02 -10.03
C ALA A 56 -39.95 3.67 -9.63
N HIS A 57 -39.28 2.91 -8.76
CA HIS A 57 -39.75 1.63 -8.24
C HIS A 57 -39.80 1.68 -6.71
N PRO A 58 -40.80 2.33 -6.11
CA PRO A 58 -40.89 2.52 -4.66
C PRO A 58 -41.07 1.21 -3.88
N GLN A 59 -41.43 0.13 -4.58
CA GLN A 59 -41.44 -1.21 -4.03
C GLN A 59 -39.99 -1.70 -3.88
N PRO A 60 -39.53 -2.05 -2.66
CA PRO A 60 -38.20 -2.59 -2.48
C PRO A 60 -38.06 -3.83 -3.38
N ARG A 61 -37.03 -3.85 -4.23
CA ARG A 61 -36.75 -5.05 -5.03
C ARG A 61 -36.63 -6.23 -4.07
N PRO A 62 -37.29 -7.37 -4.37
CA PRO A 62 -37.10 -8.58 -3.58
C PRO A 62 -35.60 -8.86 -3.53
N SER A 63 -35.09 -9.11 -2.34
CA SER A 63 -33.69 -9.47 -2.17
C SER A 63 -33.40 -10.77 -2.92
N PHE A 64 -32.13 -11.05 -3.19
CA PHE A 64 -31.73 -12.34 -3.79
C PHE A 64 -32.30 -13.54 -3.02
N LEU A 65 -32.42 -13.44 -1.69
CA LEU A 65 -33.03 -14.48 -0.85
C LEU A 65 -34.55 -14.57 -1.03
N ASP A 66 -35.22 -13.45 -1.30
CA ASP A 66 -36.67 -13.41 -1.56
C ASP A 66 -37.01 -13.98 -2.95
N MET A 67 -36.04 -13.97 -3.86
CA MET A 67 -36.17 -14.58 -5.20
C MET A 67 -35.97 -16.11 -5.18
N MET A 68 -35.54 -16.69 -4.05
CA MET A 68 -35.33 -18.13 -3.91
C MET A 68 -36.53 -18.85 -3.33
N SER A 69 -36.54 -20.17 -3.48
CA SER A 69 -37.44 -21.00 -2.67
C SER A 69 -37.14 -20.81 -1.17
N GLN A 70 -38.17 -20.91 -0.33
CA GLN A 70 -38.04 -20.81 1.12
C GLN A 70 -37.00 -21.80 1.67
N SER A 71 -36.94 -23.01 1.12
CA SER A 71 -35.96 -24.04 1.52
C SER A 71 -34.52 -23.61 1.21
N SER A 72 -34.27 -23.07 0.02
CA SER A 72 -32.93 -22.60 -0.37
C SER A 72 -32.50 -21.40 0.45
N SER A 73 -33.40 -20.43 0.65
CA SER A 73 -33.14 -19.26 1.50
C SER A 73 -32.80 -19.67 2.94
N THR A 74 -33.58 -20.59 3.52
CA THR A 74 -33.33 -21.13 4.87
C THR A 74 -31.99 -21.85 4.96
N ALA A 75 -31.64 -22.66 3.96
CA ALA A 75 -30.35 -23.36 3.93
C ALA A 75 -29.16 -22.39 3.83
N ILE A 76 -29.25 -21.34 3.01
CA ILE A 76 -28.21 -20.31 2.90
C ILE A 76 -28.08 -19.53 4.21
N LEU A 77 -29.19 -19.13 4.82
CA LEU A 77 -29.16 -18.42 6.10
C LEU A 77 -28.57 -19.29 7.22
N ALA A 78 -28.91 -20.58 7.26
CA ALA A 78 -28.32 -21.54 8.20
C ALA A 78 -26.81 -21.70 7.97
N PHE A 79 -26.37 -21.75 6.72
CA PHE A 79 -24.95 -21.80 6.37
C PHE A 79 -24.20 -20.52 6.78
N LEU A 80 -24.75 -19.34 6.46
CA LEU A 80 -24.18 -18.06 6.86
C LEU A 80 -24.13 -17.91 8.39
N HIS A 81 -25.18 -18.33 9.08
CA HIS A 81 -25.20 -18.40 10.55
C HIS A 81 -24.07 -19.30 11.04
N ARG A 82 -23.92 -20.51 10.48
CA ARG A 82 -22.85 -21.44 10.86
C ARG A 82 -21.47 -20.82 10.65
N ILE A 83 -21.20 -20.19 9.51
CA ILE A 83 -19.93 -19.48 9.26
C ILE A 83 -19.68 -18.40 10.33
N ARG A 84 -20.72 -17.68 10.77
CA ARG A 84 -20.61 -16.61 11.78
C ARG A 84 -20.38 -17.12 13.19
N THR A 85 -21.02 -18.22 13.56
CA THR A 85 -21.01 -18.72 14.95
C THR A 85 -20.01 -19.83 15.22
N ASP A 86 -19.60 -20.54 14.17
CA ASP A 86 -18.66 -21.66 14.24
C ASP A 86 -17.34 -21.29 13.52
N PRO A 87 -16.35 -20.73 14.24
CA PRO A 87 -15.11 -20.30 13.63
C PRO A 87 -14.29 -21.46 13.08
N THR A 88 -14.60 -22.72 13.46
CA THR A 88 -13.87 -23.90 12.98
C THR A 88 -14.07 -24.14 11.50
N VAL A 89 -15.21 -23.74 10.90
CA VAL A 89 -15.50 -23.93 9.47
C VAL A 89 -14.47 -23.17 8.62
N LEU A 90 -14.35 -21.86 8.84
CA LEU A 90 -13.38 -21.03 8.11
C LEU A 90 -11.95 -21.39 8.48
N THR A 91 -11.68 -21.65 9.76
CA THR A 91 -10.35 -22.00 10.23
C THR A 91 -9.84 -23.30 9.60
N THR A 92 -10.69 -24.32 9.47
CA THR A 92 -10.36 -25.57 8.79
C THR A 92 -10.10 -25.34 7.30
N ALA A 93 -10.90 -24.49 6.66
CA ALA A 93 -10.67 -24.11 5.27
C ALA A 93 -9.29 -23.42 5.10
N PHE A 94 -8.98 -22.39 5.89
CA PHE A 94 -7.69 -21.72 5.86
C PHE A 94 -6.52 -22.64 6.23
N LYS A 95 -6.72 -23.57 7.16
CA LYS A 95 -5.72 -24.58 7.52
C LYS A 95 -5.39 -25.50 6.36
N ASN A 96 -6.35 -25.81 5.48
CA ASN A 96 -6.11 -26.72 4.35
C ASN A 96 -5.47 -26.04 3.14
N LEU A 97 -5.44 -24.70 3.10
CA LEU A 97 -4.81 -23.94 2.02
C LEU A 97 -3.29 -23.83 2.20
N GLN A 98 -2.57 -23.88 1.08
CA GLN A 98 -1.13 -23.58 1.00
C GLN A 98 -0.89 -22.07 1.15
N SER A 99 0.35 -21.68 1.51
CA SER A 99 0.70 -20.25 1.66
C SER A 99 0.43 -19.43 0.40
N GLN A 100 0.70 -19.98 -0.79
CA GLN A 100 0.43 -19.31 -2.07
C GLN A 100 -1.07 -19.14 -2.33
N GLU A 101 -1.88 -20.11 -1.93
CA GLU A 101 -3.34 -20.03 -2.07
C GLU A 101 -3.91 -19.00 -1.10
N LEU A 102 -3.40 -18.94 0.14
CA LEU A 102 -3.74 -17.90 1.13
C LEU A 102 -3.43 -16.50 0.59
N ASP A 103 -2.29 -16.34 -0.08
CA ASP A 103 -1.92 -15.07 -0.73
C ASP A 103 -2.82 -14.76 -1.94
N GLY A 104 -3.24 -15.79 -2.68
CA GLY A 104 -4.17 -15.67 -3.82
C GLY A 104 -5.60 -15.28 -3.42
N LEU A 105 -5.97 -15.44 -2.15
CA LEU A 105 -7.26 -14.93 -1.63
C LEU A 105 -7.28 -13.41 -1.45
N LEU A 106 -6.11 -12.78 -1.40
CA LEU A 106 -5.99 -11.33 -1.44
C LEU A 106 -6.12 -10.90 -2.90
N LEU A 107 -6.97 -9.93 -3.18
CA LEU A 107 -7.04 -9.35 -4.51
C LEU A 107 -5.64 -8.92 -4.92
N PRO A 108 -5.21 -9.19 -6.18
CA PRO A 108 -4.00 -8.62 -6.70
C PRO A 108 -4.12 -7.12 -6.47
N GLU A 109 -3.27 -6.59 -5.59
CA GLU A 109 -3.13 -5.16 -5.41
C GLU A 109 -2.94 -4.62 -6.82
N ARG A 110 -3.97 -3.94 -7.35
CA ARG A 110 -3.95 -3.43 -8.72
C ARG A 110 -2.74 -2.53 -8.78
N SER A 111 -1.62 -3.06 -9.27
CA SER A 111 -0.40 -2.29 -9.41
C SER A 111 -0.80 -1.08 -10.24
N PRO A 112 -0.59 0.16 -9.76
CA PRO A 112 -0.96 1.37 -10.48
C PRO A 112 -0.14 1.59 -11.78
N ALA A 113 0.46 0.53 -12.33
CA ALA A 113 1.58 0.56 -13.25
C ALA A 113 1.21 0.42 -14.74
N LEU A 114 -0.07 0.46 -15.16
CA LEU A 114 -0.42 0.37 -16.59
C LEU A 114 -1.64 1.22 -17.01
N ALA A 115 -1.63 2.51 -16.68
CA ALA A 115 -2.43 3.52 -17.41
C ALA A 115 -1.58 4.25 -18.48
N HIS A 116 -0.45 3.67 -18.90
CA HIS A 116 0.52 4.33 -19.80
C HIS A 116 0.69 3.63 -21.16
N THR A 117 -0.37 3.02 -21.70
CA THR A 117 -0.28 2.37 -23.03
C THR A 117 -1.52 2.58 -23.89
N GLN A 118 -1.91 3.84 -24.12
CA GLN A 118 -2.65 4.24 -25.35
C GLN A 118 -2.27 5.67 -25.75
N ALA A 119 -1.05 5.84 -26.25
CA ALA A 119 -0.65 7.01 -27.04
C ALA A 119 0.25 6.57 -28.20
N HIS A 120 -0.24 5.64 -29.03
CA HIS A 120 0.28 5.41 -30.38
C HIS A 120 -0.79 5.76 -31.41
N LEU A 121 -1.16 7.05 -31.44
CA LEU A 121 -1.79 7.68 -32.59
C LEU A 121 -1.12 9.04 -32.81
N GLY A 122 -0.48 9.20 -33.97
CA GLY A 122 -0.16 10.52 -34.52
C GLY A 122 1.32 10.92 -34.49
N HIS A 123 2.15 10.28 -35.30
CA HIS A 123 3.27 10.98 -35.91
C HIS A 123 3.11 10.97 -37.43
N ARG A 124 2.52 12.05 -37.95
CA ARG A 124 2.57 12.38 -39.37
C ARG A 124 2.79 13.89 -39.57
N HIS A 125 3.89 14.17 -40.30
CA HIS A 125 4.25 15.35 -41.10
C HIS A 125 5.00 16.53 -40.45
N THR A 126 6.23 16.78 -40.91
CA THR A 126 6.58 17.70 -42.03
C THR A 126 8.07 17.51 -42.44
N ARG A 127 8.34 17.16 -43.73
CA ARG A 127 9.03 17.95 -44.80
C ARG A 127 10.55 18.17 -44.57
N GLU A 128 11.49 18.01 -45.52
CA GLU A 128 11.43 18.14 -46.99
C GLU A 128 12.73 17.66 -47.70
N ARG A 129 12.61 17.44 -49.02
CA ARG A 129 13.62 17.44 -50.12
C ARG A 129 14.44 16.19 -50.48
N GLY A 130 14.30 15.78 -51.74
CA GLY A 130 15.42 15.20 -52.51
C GLY A 130 15.10 14.21 -53.65
N ASN A 131 14.58 14.73 -54.77
CA ASN A 131 14.77 14.33 -56.18
C ASN A 131 14.62 12.88 -56.72
N SER A 132 13.97 12.88 -57.88
CA SER A 132 13.72 11.87 -58.92
C SER A 132 14.93 11.04 -59.42
N MET A 133 14.67 9.81 -59.89
CA MET A 133 14.62 9.50 -61.34
C MET A 133 14.21 8.04 -61.64
N GLN A 134 13.31 7.91 -62.63
CA GLN A 134 13.25 6.94 -63.76
C GLN A 134 13.34 5.42 -63.48
N ALA A 135 12.29 4.64 -63.83
CA ALA A 135 12.08 3.92 -65.11
C ALA A 135 12.31 2.41 -64.87
N THR A 136 11.61 1.41 -65.42
CA THR A 136 10.62 1.26 -66.51
C THR A 136 10.09 -0.19 -66.46
N SER A 137 8.82 -0.37 -66.87
CA SER A 137 8.22 -1.50 -67.65
C SER A 137 8.37 -2.95 -67.14
N SER A 138 7.40 -3.87 -67.25
CA SER A 138 6.39 -4.05 -68.30
C SER A 138 5.42 -5.21 -67.99
N TYR A 139 4.15 -5.03 -68.40
CA TYR A 139 3.21 -5.96 -69.06
C TYR A 139 2.76 -7.30 -68.43
N GLN A 140 1.45 -7.44 -68.15
CA GLN A 140 0.43 -8.20 -68.93
C GLN A 140 -0.87 -8.37 -68.07
N SER A 141 -2.02 -7.78 -68.46
CA SER A 141 -3.12 -8.30 -69.33
C SER A 141 -4.07 -9.28 -68.59
N THR A 142 -5.41 -9.33 -68.72
CA THR A 142 -6.54 -8.51 -69.22
C THR A 142 -7.84 -9.31 -68.87
N GLN A 143 -8.99 -8.62 -68.84
CA GLN A 143 -10.39 -9.05 -69.11
C GLN A 143 -11.34 -8.93 -67.90
N GLN A 144 -12.18 -7.88 -67.82
CA GLN A 144 -13.45 -7.61 -68.55
C GLN A 144 -14.60 -8.52 -68.07
N SER A 145 -15.45 -8.08 -67.15
CA SER A 145 -16.58 -7.12 -67.25
C SER A 145 -17.91 -7.77 -67.65
N SER A 146 -18.82 -7.88 -66.69
CA SER A 146 -20.26 -7.82 -66.95
C SER A 146 -21.01 -7.27 -65.72
N SER A 147 -21.99 -6.46 -66.07
CA SER A 147 -22.87 -5.59 -65.29
C SER A 147 -23.82 -6.32 -64.35
N GLN A 148 -23.99 -5.80 -63.13
CA GLN A 148 -25.26 -5.94 -62.41
C GLN A 148 -25.48 -4.81 -61.39
N HIS A 149 -26.61 -4.12 -61.56
CA HIS A 149 -27.23 -3.24 -60.57
C HIS A 149 -27.51 -3.99 -59.27
N GLN A 150 -26.98 -3.53 -58.14
CA GLN A 150 -27.60 -3.73 -56.83
C GLN A 150 -27.43 -2.48 -55.95
N VAL A 151 -28.56 -2.06 -55.41
CA VAL A 151 -28.75 -0.99 -54.43
C VAL A 151 -28.16 -1.45 -53.08
N PRO A 152 -27.21 -0.73 -52.46
CA PRO A 152 -26.76 -1.10 -51.13
C PRO A 152 -27.73 -0.55 -50.07
N ALA A 153 -28.48 -1.46 -49.46
CA ALA A 153 -29.15 -1.22 -48.19
C ALA A 153 -28.08 -1.05 -47.10
N ASN A 154 -27.82 0.20 -46.71
CA ASN A 154 -27.04 0.57 -45.54
C ASN A 154 -27.75 0.07 -44.27
N SER A 155 -27.45 -1.15 -43.85
CA SER A 155 -27.69 -1.62 -42.49
C SER A 155 -26.41 -1.40 -41.69
N SER A 156 -26.23 -0.15 -41.25
CA SER A 156 -25.29 0.22 -40.20
C SER A 156 -25.77 -0.38 -38.89
N HIS A 157 -25.44 -1.67 -38.69
CA HIS A 157 -25.56 -2.34 -37.41
C HIS A 157 -24.51 -1.72 -36.48
N LYS A 158 -24.88 -0.61 -35.85
CA LYS A 158 -24.23 -0.13 -34.62
C LYS A 158 -24.39 -1.25 -33.61
N GLN A 159 -23.38 -2.10 -33.56
CA GLN A 159 -23.18 -3.07 -32.49
C GLN A 159 -22.96 -2.26 -31.23
N GLN A 160 -24.07 -1.91 -30.60
CA GLN A 160 -24.16 -1.28 -29.30
C GLN A 160 -23.50 -2.28 -28.36
N SER A 161 -22.23 -2.02 -28.07
CA SER A 161 -21.49 -2.72 -27.03
C SER A 161 -22.32 -2.57 -25.77
N GLN A 162 -23.08 -3.63 -25.44
CA GLN A 162 -23.67 -3.79 -24.13
C GLN A 162 -22.50 -3.70 -23.17
N GLY A 163 -22.37 -2.52 -22.54
CA GLY A 163 -21.39 -2.30 -21.50
C GLY A 163 -21.59 -3.40 -20.49
N ALA A 164 -20.61 -4.30 -20.40
CA ALA A 164 -20.56 -5.29 -19.35
C ALA A 164 -20.69 -4.50 -18.05
N ILE A 165 -21.85 -4.61 -17.41
CA ILE A 165 -22.11 -3.95 -16.12
C ILE A 165 -20.94 -4.38 -15.24
N PRO A 166 -20.09 -3.44 -14.77
CA PRO A 166 -18.98 -3.81 -13.92
C PRO A 166 -19.60 -4.50 -12.71
N ASN A 167 -19.35 -5.80 -12.59
CA ASN A 167 -19.87 -6.63 -11.50
C ASN A 167 -19.33 -6.02 -10.19
N PHE A 168 -20.15 -5.21 -9.53
CA PHE A 168 -19.83 -4.53 -8.27
C PHE A 168 -19.47 -5.52 -7.15
N VAL A 169 -19.83 -6.78 -7.32
CA VAL A 169 -19.51 -7.89 -6.40
C VAL A 169 -18.07 -8.41 -6.59
N ASN A 170 -17.41 -8.13 -7.72
CA ASN A 170 -16.22 -8.88 -8.15
C ASN A 170 -14.86 -8.37 -7.62
N ASN A 171 -14.85 -7.30 -6.80
CA ASN A 171 -13.61 -6.72 -6.27
C ASN A 171 -13.57 -6.70 -4.74
N GLN A 172 -14.27 -7.61 -4.08
CA GLN A 172 -14.13 -7.79 -2.63
C GLN A 172 -13.29 -9.03 -2.37
N ASP A 173 -12.11 -8.85 -1.79
CA ASP A 173 -11.31 -9.99 -1.33
C ASP A 173 -11.93 -10.62 -0.07
N ILE A 174 -11.36 -11.77 0.30
CA ILE A 174 -11.83 -12.56 1.44
C ILE A 174 -11.80 -11.79 2.76
N VAL A 175 -10.83 -10.88 2.95
CA VAL A 175 -10.69 -10.13 4.20
C VAL A 175 -11.83 -9.14 4.34
N HIS A 176 -12.22 -8.48 3.25
CA HIS A 176 -13.39 -7.60 3.26
C HIS A 176 -14.68 -8.37 3.57
N ILE A 177 -14.84 -9.56 2.98
CA ILE A 177 -16.00 -10.41 3.24
C ILE A 177 -16.04 -10.81 4.72
N ILE A 178 -14.93 -11.32 5.26
CA ILE A 178 -14.85 -11.78 6.65
C ILE A 178 -15.05 -10.65 7.66
N LEU A 179 -14.42 -9.49 7.48
CA LEU A 179 -14.46 -8.42 8.47
C LEU A 179 -15.68 -7.49 8.31
N GLY A 180 -16.07 -7.20 7.07
CA GLY A 180 -17.05 -6.18 6.72
C GLY A 180 -18.45 -6.70 6.39
N ASN A 181 -18.56 -7.85 5.72
CA ASN A 181 -19.87 -8.35 5.25
C ASN A 181 -20.47 -9.45 6.13
N LEU A 182 -19.61 -10.27 6.73
CA LEU A 182 -20.04 -11.42 7.50
C LEU A 182 -20.67 -11.02 8.85
N PHE A 183 -20.24 -9.89 9.41
CA PHE A 183 -20.70 -9.38 10.70
C PHE A 183 -21.41 -8.04 10.54
N GLY A 184 -22.24 -7.70 11.53
CA GLY A 184 -22.84 -6.38 11.61
C GLY A 184 -21.82 -5.26 11.89
N PRO A 185 -22.28 -4.00 11.99
CA PRO A 185 -21.41 -2.86 12.25
C PRO A 185 -20.58 -3.03 13.54
N PRO A 186 -19.34 -2.48 13.58
CA PRO A 186 -18.39 -2.73 14.67
C PRO A 186 -18.81 -2.15 16.02
N ASN A 187 -19.73 -1.18 16.04
CA ASN A 187 -20.31 -0.60 17.24
C ASN A 187 -21.31 -1.51 17.96
N PHE A 188 -21.70 -2.64 17.36
CA PHE A 188 -22.48 -3.67 18.05
C PHE A 188 -21.54 -4.65 18.76
N GLU A 189 -21.50 -4.58 20.09
CA GLU A 189 -20.61 -5.37 20.94
C GLU A 189 -20.65 -6.88 20.64
N ARG A 190 -21.86 -7.43 20.44
CA ARG A 190 -22.05 -8.85 20.09
C ARG A 190 -21.40 -9.20 18.75
N GLU A 191 -21.56 -8.35 17.74
CA GLU A 191 -20.97 -8.55 16.42
C GLU A 191 -19.45 -8.39 16.46
N HIS A 192 -18.96 -7.43 17.25
CA HIS A 192 -17.54 -7.26 17.51
C HIS A 192 -16.93 -8.51 18.17
N THR A 193 -17.61 -9.06 19.17
CA THR A 193 -17.16 -10.28 19.88
C THR A 193 -17.09 -11.48 18.95
N LEU A 194 -18.12 -11.70 18.11
CA LEU A 194 -18.12 -12.77 17.12
C LEU A 194 -16.99 -12.60 16.09
N ARG A 195 -16.80 -11.37 15.58
CA ARG A 195 -15.71 -11.04 14.66
C ARG A 195 -14.34 -11.30 15.29
N ALA A 196 -14.11 -10.81 16.50
CA ALA A 196 -12.86 -10.99 17.23
C ALA A 196 -12.56 -12.47 17.51
N SER A 197 -13.57 -13.24 17.91
CA SER A 197 -13.46 -14.69 18.12
C SER A 197 -13.07 -15.45 16.84
N LEU A 198 -13.70 -15.12 15.71
CA LEU A 198 -13.35 -15.70 14.42
C LEU A 198 -11.92 -15.36 14.02
N VAL A 199 -11.55 -14.08 14.04
CA VAL A 199 -10.21 -13.62 13.65
C VAL A 199 -9.15 -14.24 14.56
N GLN A 200 -9.38 -14.28 15.88
CA GLN A 200 -8.49 -14.96 16.83
C GLN A 200 -8.26 -16.42 16.44
N THR A 201 -9.33 -17.16 16.12
CA THR A 201 -9.23 -18.60 15.80
C THR A 201 -8.46 -18.84 14.49
N ILE A 202 -8.68 -18.00 13.48
CA ILE A 202 -7.91 -18.00 12.23
C ILE A 202 -6.43 -17.73 12.52
N PHE A 203 -6.12 -16.66 13.28
CA PHE A 203 -4.74 -16.27 13.58
C PHE A 203 -4.00 -17.35 14.37
N VAL A 204 -4.62 -17.88 15.42
CA VAL A 204 -4.01 -18.97 16.22
C VAL A 204 -3.65 -20.13 15.32
N THR A 205 -4.55 -20.54 14.42
CA THR A 205 -4.29 -21.67 13.52
C THR A 205 -3.18 -21.36 12.52
N LEU A 206 -3.21 -20.19 11.87
CA LEU A 206 -2.19 -19.81 10.90
C LEU A 206 -0.81 -19.58 11.52
N LEU A 207 -0.75 -19.07 12.74
CA LEU A 207 0.50 -18.87 13.50
C LEU A 207 1.11 -20.20 13.95
N MET A 208 0.29 -21.15 14.39
CA MET A 208 0.75 -22.51 14.73
C MET A 208 1.30 -23.24 13.49
N GLU A 209 0.67 -23.04 12.33
CA GLU A 209 1.11 -23.61 11.04
C GLU A 209 2.20 -22.77 10.34
N LYS A 210 2.63 -21.64 10.96
CA LYS A 210 3.61 -20.68 10.43
C LYS A 210 3.37 -20.26 8.97
N LYS A 211 2.12 -19.97 8.60
CA LYS A 211 1.74 -19.59 7.22
C LYS A 211 0.76 -18.43 7.17
N GLY A 212 0.48 -17.94 5.95
CA GLY A 212 -0.52 -16.89 5.73
C GLY A 212 -0.13 -15.53 6.33
N GLU A 213 1.17 -15.22 6.39
CA GLU A 213 1.66 -13.96 6.95
C GLU A 213 1.02 -12.74 6.28
N ARG A 214 1.02 -12.69 4.93
CA ARG A 214 0.46 -11.56 4.19
C ARG A 214 -1.02 -11.39 4.50
N LEU A 215 -1.79 -12.49 4.46
CA LEU A 215 -3.20 -12.52 4.85
C LEU A 215 -3.42 -11.97 6.25
N MET A 216 -2.64 -12.41 7.24
CA MET A 216 -2.74 -11.92 8.62
C MET A 216 -2.45 -10.42 8.70
N THR A 217 -1.39 -9.93 8.04
CA THR A 217 -1.08 -8.48 8.07
C THR A 217 -2.18 -7.64 7.40
N GLU A 218 -2.78 -8.12 6.31
CA GLU A 218 -3.93 -7.46 5.67
C GLU A 218 -5.20 -7.49 6.54
N MET A 219 -5.45 -8.62 7.21
CA MET A 219 -6.55 -8.73 8.16
C MET A 219 -6.39 -7.75 9.31
N LEU A 220 -5.19 -7.62 9.91
CA LEU A 220 -4.92 -6.67 10.99
C LEU A 220 -5.09 -5.22 10.52
N GLU A 221 -4.56 -4.88 9.34
CA GLU A 221 -4.70 -3.54 8.75
C GLU A 221 -6.18 -3.16 8.66
N ARG A 222 -7.00 -4.03 8.08
CA ARG A 222 -8.43 -3.76 7.93
C ARG A 222 -9.17 -3.85 9.24
N TYR A 223 -8.76 -4.69 10.17
CA TYR A 223 -9.36 -4.75 11.49
C TYR A 223 -9.22 -3.41 12.21
N VAL A 224 -8.04 -2.78 12.13
CA VAL A 224 -7.79 -1.44 12.66
C VAL A 224 -8.60 -0.39 11.90
N THR A 225 -8.60 -0.44 10.56
CA THR A 225 -9.33 0.54 9.73
C THR A 225 -10.85 0.49 9.93
N HIS A 226 -11.43 -0.68 10.22
CA HIS A 226 -12.86 -0.81 10.53
C HIS A 226 -13.21 -0.47 11.97
N SER A 227 -12.23 -0.23 12.85
CA SER A 227 -12.50 0.09 14.25
C SER A 227 -12.87 1.57 14.42
N GLU A 228 -13.63 1.87 15.48
CA GLU A 228 -14.01 3.25 15.83
C GLU A 228 -12.82 4.17 16.06
N TRP A 229 -11.64 3.59 16.32
CA TRP A 229 -10.37 4.31 16.44
C TRP A 229 -10.11 5.22 15.24
N GLN A 230 -10.53 4.85 14.02
CA GLN A 230 -10.32 5.70 12.85
C GLN A 230 -11.08 7.02 12.91
N HIS A 231 -12.27 7.03 13.50
CA HIS A 231 -13.15 8.20 13.52
C HIS A 231 -12.99 9.04 14.79
N ASN A 232 -12.31 8.51 15.80
CA ASN A 232 -12.14 9.19 17.08
C ASN A 232 -10.86 10.05 17.09
N SER A 233 -10.98 11.31 16.68
CA SER A 233 -9.89 12.29 16.72
C SER A 233 -9.26 12.45 18.12
N LEU A 234 -10.04 12.26 19.20
CA LEU A 234 -9.55 12.45 20.58
C LEU A 234 -8.45 11.47 20.97
N VAL A 235 -8.52 10.22 20.49
CA VAL A 235 -7.50 9.20 20.77
C VAL A 235 -6.19 9.49 20.03
N LYS A 236 -6.28 10.18 18.89
CA LYS A 236 -5.14 10.50 18.03
C LYS A 236 -4.45 11.81 18.42
N ALA A 237 -5.18 12.75 19.01
CA ALA A 237 -4.68 14.08 19.34
C ALA A 237 -3.38 14.12 20.19
N PRO A 238 -3.19 13.28 21.23
CA PRO A 238 -1.92 13.26 21.98
C PRO A 238 -0.74 12.81 21.12
N PHE A 239 -0.95 11.83 20.25
CA PHE A 239 0.07 11.33 19.34
C PHE A 239 0.40 12.35 18.26
N GLU A 240 -0.61 13.01 17.69
CA GLU A 240 -0.45 14.10 16.73
C GLU A 240 0.38 15.25 17.32
N LYS A 241 0.05 15.69 18.55
CA LYS A 241 0.84 16.70 19.27
C LYS A 241 2.29 16.28 19.46
N THR A 242 2.51 15.00 19.77
CA THR A 242 3.86 14.43 19.92
C THR A 242 4.64 14.54 18.60
N LEU A 243 4.04 14.10 17.49
CA LEU A 243 4.67 14.18 16.17
C LEU A 243 4.95 15.63 15.75
N LEU A 244 4.02 16.58 16.00
CA LEU A 244 4.24 18.00 15.70
C LEU A 244 5.43 18.57 16.48
N ALA A 245 5.54 18.24 17.77
CA ALA A 245 6.67 18.65 18.59
C ALA A 245 7.99 18.05 18.09
N LEU A 246 7.97 16.80 17.59
CA LEU A 246 9.16 16.18 16.98
C LEU A 246 9.57 16.86 15.68
N ILE A 247 8.63 17.22 14.82
CA ILE A 247 8.91 17.95 13.57
C ILE A 247 9.56 19.30 13.90
N GLN A 248 8.94 20.09 14.78
CA GLN A 248 9.45 21.42 15.15
C GLN A 248 10.84 21.34 15.79
N LYS A 249 11.04 20.42 16.74
CA LYS A 249 12.32 20.23 17.42
C LYS A 249 13.38 19.71 16.45
N GLY A 250 13.03 18.76 15.59
CA GLY A 250 13.93 18.19 14.58
C GLY A 250 14.36 19.23 13.55
N GLU A 251 13.47 20.13 13.13
CA GLU A 251 13.85 21.24 12.24
C GLU A 251 14.85 22.19 12.88
N GLN A 252 14.69 22.50 14.16
CA GLN A 252 15.59 23.40 14.88
C GLN A 252 16.96 22.75 15.12
N ILE A 253 16.98 21.51 15.62
CA ILE A 253 18.22 20.81 16.00
C ILE A 253 18.99 20.35 14.76
N LEU A 254 18.30 19.82 13.76
CA LEU A 254 18.94 19.26 12.57
C LEU A 254 19.16 20.33 11.48
N ALA A 255 18.90 21.61 11.77
CA ALA A 255 19.27 22.71 10.90
C ALA A 255 20.80 22.76 10.78
N GLY A 256 21.31 22.74 9.54
CA GLY A 256 22.75 22.78 9.27
C GLY A 256 23.45 21.42 9.20
N TYR A 257 22.72 20.31 9.40
CA TYR A 257 23.24 18.96 9.14
C TYR A 257 23.00 18.55 7.68
N THR A 258 24.00 17.96 7.04
CA THR A 258 23.84 17.40 5.69
C THR A 258 23.09 16.08 5.72
N ASP A 259 22.55 15.64 4.58
CA ASP A 259 21.82 14.37 4.54
C ASP A 259 22.77 13.18 4.74
N GLU A 260 24.05 13.31 4.36
CA GLU A 260 25.09 12.32 4.64
C GLU A 260 25.35 12.18 6.15
N GLU A 261 25.45 13.29 6.88
CA GLU A 261 25.65 13.28 8.34
C GLU A 261 24.47 12.61 9.05
N LEU A 262 23.24 12.86 8.62
CA LEU A 262 22.06 12.21 9.19
C LEU A 262 22.01 10.71 8.87
N ASN A 263 22.40 10.33 7.65
CA ASN A 263 22.35 8.95 7.18
C ASN A 263 23.50 8.09 7.72
N ALA A 264 24.65 8.67 8.05
CA ALA A 264 25.85 7.95 8.54
C ALA A 264 25.55 7.03 9.76
N ASN A 265 24.49 7.34 10.51
CA ASN A 265 24.11 6.65 11.75
C ASN A 265 23.01 5.63 11.60
N THR A 266 22.40 5.59 10.42
CA THR A 266 21.53 4.48 10.08
C THR A 266 22.33 3.22 9.78
N HIS A 267 23.66 3.23 9.84
CA HIS A 267 24.46 2.00 9.88
C HIS A 267 25.02 1.79 11.28
N PRO A 268 24.70 0.67 11.97
CA PRO A 268 25.22 0.45 13.30
C PRO A 268 26.75 0.40 13.25
N LEU A 269 27.40 1.18 14.12
CA LEU A 269 28.83 1.10 14.45
C LEU A 269 29.16 -0.20 15.21
N THR A 270 28.58 -1.32 14.83
CA THR A 270 28.97 -2.64 15.33
C THR A 270 30.11 -3.16 14.46
N ALA A 271 31.32 -2.73 14.76
CA ALA A 271 32.49 -3.55 14.51
C ALA A 271 32.30 -4.88 15.27
N SER A 272 32.54 -6.01 14.60
CA SER A 272 32.53 -7.39 15.12
C SER A 272 31.16 -8.07 15.35
N SER A 273 30.56 -8.60 14.29
CA SER A 273 30.13 -10.01 14.20
C SER A 273 29.35 -10.25 12.90
N SER A 274 29.89 -11.14 12.08
CA SER A 274 29.32 -11.54 10.80
C SER A 274 28.04 -12.35 11.01
N GLN A 275 26.86 -11.73 10.99
CA GLN A 275 25.56 -12.39 10.75
C GLN A 275 24.40 -11.37 10.79
N ASN A 276 24.21 -10.56 9.73
CA ASN A 276 22.91 -9.91 9.46
C ASN A 276 22.87 -9.25 8.06
N HIS A 277 22.84 -10.07 7.01
CA HIS A 277 22.70 -9.57 5.63
C HIS A 277 21.24 -9.28 5.19
N ASN A 278 20.22 -9.58 6.01
CA ASN A 278 18.81 -9.43 5.60
C ASN A 278 18.21 -8.03 5.81
N LEU A 279 18.83 -7.13 6.57
CA LEU A 279 18.27 -5.77 6.79
C LEU A 279 18.68 -4.73 5.73
N GLN A 280 19.79 -4.94 5.00
CA GLN A 280 20.25 -3.98 3.99
C GLN A 280 19.36 -3.96 2.74
N HIS A 281 18.65 -5.06 2.44
CA HIS A 281 17.71 -5.11 1.32
C HIS A 281 16.42 -4.28 1.53
N LEU A 282 16.16 -3.84 2.77
CA LEU A 282 14.99 -3.03 3.12
C LEU A 282 15.17 -1.54 2.75
N HIS A 283 16.42 -1.03 2.63
CA HIS A 283 16.68 0.40 2.42
C HIS A 283 16.48 0.87 0.98
N HIS A 284 16.54 0.00 -0.03
CA HIS A 284 16.29 0.35 -1.43
C HIS A 284 14.80 0.27 -1.85
N HIS A 285 13.88 -0.02 -0.93
CA HIS A 285 12.44 -0.16 -1.22
C HIS A 285 11.56 1.03 -0.81
N HIS A 286 12.13 2.12 -0.30
CA HIS A 286 11.36 3.30 0.09
C HIS A 286 10.76 4.10 -1.10
N GLN A 287 11.09 3.78 -2.36
CA GLN A 287 10.46 4.40 -3.54
C GLN A 287 9.35 3.55 -4.19
N SER A 288 9.04 2.35 -3.67
CA SER A 288 7.94 1.52 -4.17
C SER A 288 7.38 0.65 -3.04
N LEU A 289 6.50 1.23 -2.23
CA LEU A 289 5.68 0.49 -1.27
C LEU A 289 4.69 -0.39 -2.04
N GLY A 290 5.00 -1.70 -2.17
CA GLY A 290 4.04 -2.67 -2.73
C GLY A 290 4.54 -4.08 -3.05
N ARG A 291 5.79 -4.48 -2.75
CA ARG A 291 6.24 -5.87 -3.02
C ARG A 291 7.18 -6.38 -1.94
N MET A 292 6.79 -7.44 -1.24
CA MET A 292 7.75 -8.33 -0.59
C MET A 292 7.96 -9.52 -1.54
N ALA A 293 9.19 -9.73 -2.00
CA ALA A 293 9.56 -10.93 -2.76
C ALA A 293 9.90 -12.08 -1.79
N SER A 294 9.36 -13.26 -2.08
CA SER A 294 9.75 -14.53 -1.45
C SER A 294 11.23 -14.84 -1.73
N VAL A 295 11.94 -15.21 -0.67
CA VAL A 295 13.39 -15.51 -0.62
C VAL A 295 13.76 -16.67 -1.57
N PRO A 296 14.80 -16.56 -2.41
CA PRO A 296 15.34 -17.69 -3.17
C PRO A 296 16.27 -18.57 -2.32
N LEU A 297 16.13 -19.89 -2.48
CA LEU A 297 17.00 -20.93 -1.93
C LEU A 297 18.41 -20.84 -2.54
N MET A 298 19.46 -20.72 -1.71
CA MET A 298 20.85 -20.63 -2.14
C MET A 298 21.34 -21.91 -2.84
N LYS A 299 22.07 -21.73 -3.95
CA LYS A 299 22.93 -22.75 -4.58
C LYS A 299 24.40 -22.29 -4.45
N ALA A 300 25.27 -23.22 -4.05
CA ALA A 300 26.66 -22.98 -3.67
C ALA A 300 27.55 -22.39 -4.79
N PRO A 301 28.62 -21.63 -4.44
CA PRO A 301 29.52 -21.05 -5.43
C PRO A 301 30.62 -22.04 -5.87
N ILE A 302 30.86 -22.07 -7.18
CA ILE A 302 32.09 -22.60 -7.79
C ILE A 302 33.06 -21.43 -7.94
N VAL A 303 34.27 -21.65 -7.45
CA VAL A 303 35.44 -20.79 -7.56
C VAL A 303 35.98 -20.88 -8.98
N ASP A 304 36.31 -19.76 -9.62
CA ASP A 304 37.50 -19.76 -10.47
C ASP A 304 38.19 -18.39 -10.56
N SER A 305 39.51 -18.45 -10.50
CA SER A 305 40.45 -17.33 -10.40
C SER A 305 41.14 -17.13 -11.76
N THR A 306 41.32 -15.89 -12.24
CA THR A 306 42.44 -15.59 -13.16
C THR A 306 42.90 -14.14 -13.07
N MET A 307 44.23 -14.00 -13.09
CA MET A 307 45.15 -12.89 -12.83
C MET A 307 45.44 -12.01 -14.09
N PRO A 308 46.32 -10.97 -14.03
CA PRO A 308 46.16 -9.67 -14.72
C PRO A 308 47.19 -9.33 -15.82
N ALA A 309 47.18 -8.03 -16.25
CA ALA A 309 48.23 -7.18 -16.88
C ALA A 309 48.01 -6.80 -18.37
N PRO A 310 48.74 -5.84 -19.01
CA PRO A 310 49.46 -4.63 -18.54
C PRO A 310 49.23 -3.32 -19.38
N ASN A 311 49.70 -2.19 -18.84
CA ASN A 311 50.26 -0.94 -19.45
C ASN A 311 49.92 -0.48 -20.88
N GLN A 312 49.57 0.81 -21.02
CA GLN A 312 50.11 1.71 -22.07
C GLN A 312 50.10 3.22 -21.66
N PRO A 313 50.93 4.08 -22.30
CA PRO A 313 51.30 5.42 -21.81
C PRO A 313 50.83 6.64 -22.66
N GLY A 314 50.55 7.77 -22.00
CA GLY A 314 50.64 9.20 -22.46
C GLY A 314 49.74 9.69 -23.63
N PRO A 315 49.70 11.00 -23.98
CA PRO A 315 50.26 12.21 -23.32
C PRO A 315 49.30 13.45 -23.24
N GLU A 316 49.70 14.41 -22.40
CA GLU A 316 49.69 15.89 -22.57
C GLU A 316 48.44 16.81 -22.72
N HIS A 317 48.44 17.82 -21.83
CA HIS A 317 48.09 19.25 -21.96
C HIS A 317 46.69 19.72 -22.38
N HIS A 318 46.03 20.45 -21.47
CA HIS A 318 45.50 21.79 -21.75
C HIS A 318 45.32 22.61 -20.45
N ASP A 319 46.00 23.77 -20.40
CA ASP A 319 45.89 24.82 -19.40
C ASP A 319 44.53 25.53 -19.45
N SER A 320 43.95 25.86 -18.28
CA SER A 320 43.02 27.00 -18.07
C SER A 320 42.55 27.13 -16.59
N PRO A 321 42.03 28.31 -16.17
CA PRO A 321 42.62 29.06 -15.07
C PRO A 321 41.92 28.95 -13.70
N SER A 322 42.76 29.09 -12.66
CA SER A 322 42.53 29.79 -11.39
C SER A 322 41.07 30.12 -11.03
N SER A 323 40.37 29.15 -10.44
CA SER A 323 39.20 29.42 -9.60
C SER A 323 39.63 29.57 -8.15
N ALA A 324 39.13 30.64 -7.52
CA ALA A 324 39.40 31.02 -6.14
C ALA A 324 39.20 29.85 -5.18
N LYS A 325 40.27 29.55 -4.44
CA LYS A 325 40.36 28.47 -3.46
C LYS A 325 39.62 28.90 -2.19
N THR A 326 38.30 28.79 -2.19
CA THR A 326 37.50 28.91 -0.97
C THR A 326 37.96 27.79 -0.04
N THR A 327 38.67 28.18 1.01
CA THR A 327 39.29 27.26 1.96
C THR A 327 38.21 26.76 2.89
N GLU A 328 37.39 25.82 2.43
CA GLU A 328 36.49 25.05 3.31
C GLU A 328 37.37 24.21 4.24
N SER A 329 37.49 24.72 5.47
CA SER A 329 38.20 24.06 6.55
C SER A 329 37.46 22.77 6.88
N ARG A 330 38.07 21.64 6.54
CA ARG A 330 37.56 20.32 6.88
C ARG A 330 37.39 20.24 8.40
N PRO A 331 36.20 19.91 8.92
CA PRO A 331 35.94 19.85 10.35
C PRO A 331 36.88 18.85 11.02
N SER A 332 37.30 19.18 12.23
CA SER A 332 38.21 18.34 13.00
C SER A 332 37.50 17.06 13.48
N LEU A 333 38.22 15.93 13.59
CA LEU A 333 37.68 14.62 14.04
C LEU A 333 36.85 14.69 15.35
N PRO A 334 37.23 15.48 16.38
CA PRO A 334 36.42 15.62 17.60
C PRO A 334 35.06 16.28 17.35
N GLU A 335 35.00 17.28 16.47
CA GLU A 335 33.77 18.05 16.16
C GLU A 335 32.72 17.19 15.46
N LEU A 336 33.14 16.30 14.56
CA LEU A 336 32.27 15.31 13.91
C LEU A 336 31.61 14.39 14.95
N THR A 337 32.33 14.05 16.03
CA THR A 337 31.81 13.16 17.08
C THR A 337 30.77 13.87 17.94
N GLU A 338 30.94 15.16 18.23
CA GLU A 338 29.98 15.97 19.00
C GLU A 338 28.69 16.22 18.21
N ARG A 339 28.80 16.63 16.95
CA ARG A 339 27.64 16.77 16.03
C ARG A 339 26.86 15.47 15.95
N GLN A 340 27.58 14.35 15.93
CA GLN A 340 26.95 13.04 15.90
C GLN A 340 26.18 12.70 17.17
N ALA A 341 26.74 13.02 18.33
CA ALA A 341 26.07 12.79 19.61
C ALA A 341 24.73 13.54 19.70
N VAL A 342 24.65 14.77 19.20
CA VAL A 342 23.41 15.57 19.19
C VAL A 342 22.32 14.92 18.34
N VAL A 343 22.67 14.40 17.16
CA VAL A 343 21.73 13.70 16.28
C VAL A 343 21.20 12.43 16.95
N GLU A 344 22.09 11.65 17.57
CA GLU A 344 21.72 10.43 18.30
C GLU A 344 20.81 10.72 19.49
N GLU A 345 21.12 11.76 20.27
CA GLU A 345 20.31 12.18 21.41
C GLU A 345 18.90 12.57 20.97
N PHE A 346 18.78 13.39 19.92
CA PHE A 346 17.49 13.79 19.37
C PHE A 346 16.62 12.59 18.99
N PHE A 347 17.17 11.66 18.20
CA PHE A 347 16.38 10.51 17.74
C PHE A 347 16.08 9.51 18.86
N THR A 348 16.97 9.36 19.84
CA THR A 348 16.73 8.53 21.03
C THR A 348 15.55 9.10 21.83
N GLU A 349 15.57 10.41 22.10
CA GLU A 349 14.47 11.09 22.77
C GLU A 349 13.17 11.01 21.97
N ALA A 350 13.25 11.15 20.63
CA ALA A 350 12.09 11.03 19.75
C ALA A 350 11.44 9.65 19.82
N CYS A 351 12.25 8.58 19.82
CA CYS A 351 11.76 7.21 19.98
C CYS A 351 11.08 7.00 21.33
N LEU A 352 11.68 7.50 22.42
CA LEU A 352 11.09 7.41 23.77
C LEU A 352 9.73 8.11 23.85
N ARG A 353 9.64 9.34 23.33
CA ARG A 353 8.38 10.10 23.29
C ARG A 353 7.28 9.38 22.51
N ILE A 354 7.63 8.77 21.37
CA ILE A 354 6.68 7.97 20.60
C ILE A 354 6.20 6.78 21.43
N VAL A 355 7.11 6.02 22.05
CA VAL A 355 6.77 4.85 22.88
C VAL A 355 5.87 5.23 24.06
N ASP A 356 6.14 6.36 24.72
CA ASP A 356 5.30 6.86 25.81
C ASP A 356 3.88 7.18 25.33
N ALA A 357 3.75 7.81 24.15
CA ALA A 357 2.46 8.13 23.54
C ALA A 357 1.68 6.89 23.07
N LEU A 358 2.34 5.75 22.81
CA LEU A 358 1.67 4.53 22.34
C LEU A 358 0.63 3.99 23.33
N LYS A 359 0.78 4.25 24.62
CA LYS A 359 -0.16 3.76 25.65
C LYS A 359 -1.58 4.28 25.42
N GLU A 360 -1.70 5.54 25.04
CA GLU A 360 -2.99 6.20 24.76
C GLU A 360 -3.39 6.05 23.29
N PHE A 361 -2.40 6.02 22.38
CA PHE A 361 -2.65 5.99 20.95
C PHE A 361 -3.08 4.62 20.39
N SER A 362 -2.66 3.52 21.02
CA SER A 362 -2.83 2.17 20.46
C SER A 362 -4.31 1.81 20.24
N PRO A 363 -4.71 1.27 19.06
CA PRO A 363 -6.10 0.90 18.81
C PRO A 363 -6.60 -0.15 19.82
N PRO A 364 -7.64 0.13 20.62
CA PRO A 364 -8.09 -0.77 21.68
C PRO A 364 -8.49 -2.16 21.18
N GLY A 365 -9.20 -2.21 20.03
CA GLY A 365 -9.58 -3.48 19.41
C GLY A 365 -8.38 -4.32 18.96
N LEU A 366 -7.30 -3.67 18.49
CA LEU A 366 -6.07 -4.38 18.12
C LEU A 366 -5.38 -4.96 19.36
N LEU A 367 -5.30 -4.19 20.45
CA LEU A 367 -4.73 -4.66 21.72
C LEU A 367 -5.51 -5.86 22.26
N GLN A 368 -6.84 -5.76 22.31
CA GLN A 368 -7.72 -6.84 22.76
C GLN A 368 -7.55 -8.09 21.89
N LEU A 369 -7.61 -7.95 20.57
CA LEU A 369 -7.42 -9.08 19.64
C LEU A 369 -6.04 -9.73 19.82
N SER A 370 -4.99 -8.92 19.95
CA SER A 370 -3.63 -9.41 20.17
C SER A 370 -3.54 -10.20 21.47
N GLN A 371 -4.05 -9.66 22.59
CA GLN A 371 -4.09 -10.35 23.87
C GLN A 371 -4.85 -11.67 23.79
N MET A 372 -6.00 -11.70 23.11
CA MET A 372 -6.76 -12.91 22.86
C MET A 372 -5.95 -13.95 22.08
N ILE A 373 -5.21 -13.55 21.04
CA ILE A 373 -4.34 -14.45 20.27
C ILE A 373 -3.22 -14.99 21.16
N PHE A 374 -2.46 -14.12 21.83
CA PHE A 374 -1.35 -14.51 22.71
C PHE A 374 -1.78 -15.42 23.86
N ALA A 375 -3.00 -15.26 24.38
CA ALA A 375 -3.53 -16.12 25.43
C ALA A 375 -3.77 -17.58 24.99
N LYS A 376 -3.94 -17.83 23.67
CA LYS A 376 -4.20 -19.17 23.11
C LYS A 376 -2.97 -19.84 22.51
N LEU A 377 -1.84 -19.13 22.36
CA LEU A 377 -0.63 -19.67 21.74
C LEU A 377 0.29 -20.33 22.78
N ASP A 378 1.03 -21.34 22.33
CA ASP A 378 2.15 -21.90 23.09
C ASP A 378 3.40 -21.01 23.01
N SER A 379 4.41 -21.28 23.86
CA SER A 379 5.63 -20.46 23.92
C SER A 379 6.37 -20.38 22.58
N SER A 380 6.37 -21.45 21.78
CA SER A 380 7.00 -21.46 20.45
C SER A 380 6.29 -20.54 19.46
N ALA A 381 4.96 -20.58 19.42
CA ALA A 381 4.17 -19.76 18.51
C ALA A 381 4.08 -18.31 18.98
N LYS A 382 4.22 -18.01 20.28
CA LYS A 382 4.28 -16.63 20.80
C LYS A 382 5.45 -15.83 20.22
N SER A 383 6.62 -16.43 20.03
CA SER A 383 7.76 -15.75 19.40
C SER A 383 7.45 -15.38 17.95
N TYR A 384 6.89 -16.32 17.18
CA TYR A 384 6.48 -16.07 15.80
C TYR A 384 5.33 -15.05 15.71
N ALA A 385 4.34 -15.14 16.60
CA ALA A 385 3.27 -14.16 16.71
C ALA A 385 3.78 -12.75 17.04
N SER A 386 4.80 -12.64 17.90
CA SER A 386 5.45 -11.36 18.19
C SER A 386 6.12 -10.77 16.95
N LEU A 387 6.80 -11.60 16.15
CA LEU A 387 7.34 -11.16 14.87
C LEU A 387 6.24 -10.67 13.92
N ILE A 388 5.14 -11.41 13.74
CA ILE A 388 4.10 -11.02 12.79
C ILE A 388 3.29 -9.82 13.29
N ILE A 389 2.74 -9.89 14.50
CA ILE A 389 1.77 -8.91 15.01
C ILE A 389 2.48 -7.64 15.48
N VAL A 390 3.56 -7.78 16.26
CA VAL A 390 4.23 -6.63 16.88
C VAL A 390 5.24 -6.02 15.90
N VAL A 391 6.18 -6.82 15.39
CA VAL A 391 7.28 -6.29 14.56
C VAL A 391 6.80 -5.94 13.16
N LYS A 392 6.26 -6.91 12.40
CA LYS A 392 5.92 -6.73 10.97
C LYS A 392 4.64 -5.92 10.76
N PHE A 393 3.60 -6.19 11.54
CA PHE A 393 2.37 -5.42 11.41
C PHE A 393 2.46 -4.09 12.17
N PHE A 394 2.53 -4.13 13.50
CA PHE A 394 2.36 -2.91 14.30
C PHE A 394 3.49 -1.90 14.06
N PHE A 395 4.76 -2.26 14.28
CA PHE A 395 5.85 -1.29 14.12
C PHE A 395 6.23 -1.04 12.66
N TYR A 396 6.36 -2.08 11.82
CA TYR A 396 6.81 -1.88 10.45
C TYR A 396 5.74 -1.28 9.53
N ARG A 397 4.49 -1.74 9.61
CA ARG A 397 3.43 -1.31 8.68
C ARG A 397 2.56 -0.20 9.26
N PHE A 398 1.94 -0.43 10.40
CA PHE A 398 0.99 0.51 11.00
C PHE A 398 1.67 1.79 11.52
N MET A 399 2.71 1.66 12.35
CA MET A 399 3.43 2.81 12.89
C MET A 399 4.20 3.59 11.82
N ASN A 400 4.70 2.92 10.78
CA ASN A 400 5.30 3.61 9.63
C ASN A 400 4.30 4.55 8.96
N LYS A 401 3.06 4.10 8.74
CA LYS A 401 2.00 4.98 8.22
C LYS A 401 1.62 6.07 9.20
N CYS A 402 1.49 5.77 10.50
CA CYS A 402 1.12 6.77 11.51
C CYS A 402 2.17 7.88 11.67
N ILE A 403 3.46 7.52 11.63
CA ILE A 403 4.58 8.46 11.80
C ILE A 403 4.91 9.11 10.46
N GLY A 404 5.05 8.31 9.41
CA GLY A 404 5.53 8.72 8.10
C GLY A 404 4.45 9.39 7.26
N TYR A 405 3.16 9.10 7.45
CA TYR A 405 2.02 9.68 6.74
C TYR A 405 0.80 9.87 7.65
N PRO A 406 0.92 10.66 8.73
CA PRO A 406 -0.16 10.86 9.70
C PRO A 406 -1.50 11.27 9.07
N GLU A 407 -1.46 12.01 7.95
CA GLU A 407 -2.61 12.45 7.18
C GLU A 407 -3.51 11.31 6.70
N THR A 408 -2.94 10.13 6.43
CA THR A 408 -3.70 8.94 6.00
C THR A 408 -4.64 8.39 7.08
N TYR A 409 -4.42 8.80 8.33
CA TYR A 409 -5.27 8.49 9.47
C TYR A 409 -6.01 9.73 9.98
N GLY A 410 -6.12 10.80 9.19
CA GLY A 410 -6.80 12.03 9.58
C GLY A 410 -6.11 12.82 10.69
N MET A 411 -4.83 12.55 10.95
CA MET A 411 -4.00 13.40 11.82
C MET A 411 -3.31 14.47 10.97
N MET A 412 -3.05 15.65 11.53
CA MET A 412 -2.32 16.74 10.86
C MET A 412 -2.94 17.23 9.54
N GLN A 413 -4.27 17.15 9.39
CA GLN A 413 -4.95 17.58 8.16
C GLN A 413 -4.71 19.06 7.82
N GLU A 414 -4.47 19.88 8.84
CA GLU A 414 -4.25 21.33 8.71
C GLU A 414 -2.77 21.73 8.64
N VAL A 415 -1.84 20.78 8.82
CA VAL A 415 -0.40 21.06 8.89
C VAL A 415 0.30 20.54 7.64
N PHE A 416 1.02 21.44 6.96
CA PHE A 416 1.85 21.05 5.83
C PHE A 416 3.17 20.43 6.31
N ILE A 417 3.35 19.13 6.04
CA ILE A 417 4.60 18.42 6.27
C ILE A 417 5.36 18.36 4.94
N SER A 418 6.50 19.05 4.88
CA SER A 418 7.40 18.99 3.73
C SER A 418 8.04 17.60 3.59
N GLU A 419 8.38 17.22 2.35
CA GLU A 419 9.07 15.95 2.08
C GLU A 419 10.39 15.85 2.84
N LYS A 420 11.10 16.99 3.00
CA LYS A 420 12.33 17.06 3.77
C LYS A 420 12.12 16.72 5.24
N GLN A 421 11.09 17.27 5.89
CA GLN A 421 10.74 16.91 7.28
C GLN A 421 10.35 15.43 7.37
N ARG A 422 9.58 14.92 6.40
CA ARG A 422 9.14 13.52 6.38
C ARG A 422 10.32 12.54 6.31
N GLN A 423 11.26 12.76 5.39
CA GLN A 423 12.44 11.91 5.22
C GLN A 423 13.42 12.04 6.38
N ARG A 424 13.84 13.27 6.71
CA ARG A 424 14.90 13.51 7.69
C ARG A 424 14.46 13.29 9.13
N ILE A 425 13.19 13.54 9.45
CA ILE A 425 12.70 13.47 10.84
C ILE A 425 11.83 12.23 11.02
N LEU A 426 10.69 12.17 10.34
CA LEU A 426 9.65 11.16 10.64
C LEU A 426 10.09 9.73 10.26
N PHE A 427 10.53 9.51 9.02
CA PHE A 427 10.99 8.19 8.58
C PHE A 427 12.25 7.75 9.30
N THR A 428 13.22 8.64 9.49
CA THR A 428 14.44 8.30 10.23
C THR A 428 14.13 7.91 11.68
N THR A 429 13.20 8.63 12.32
CA THR A 429 12.71 8.28 13.68
C THR A 429 12.03 6.91 13.68
N HIS A 430 11.14 6.65 12.72
CA HIS A 430 10.46 5.34 12.59
C HIS A 430 11.47 4.20 12.36
N GLN A 431 12.44 4.36 11.47
CA GLN A 431 13.45 3.35 11.18
C GLN A 431 14.28 3.00 12.42
N ARG A 432 14.68 4.01 13.20
CA ARG A 432 15.39 3.80 14.47
C ARG A 432 14.51 3.09 15.50
N LEU A 433 13.27 3.54 15.68
CA LEU A 433 12.29 2.89 16.54
C LEU A 433 12.07 1.42 16.16
N TYR A 434 11.88 1.14 14.87
CA TYR A 434 11.69 -0.21 14.35
C TYR A 434 12.89 -1.12 14.64
N ARG A 435 14.11 -0.60 14.51
CA ARG A 435 15.34 -1.33 14.85
C ARG A 435 15.44 -1.60 16.34
N HIS A 436 15.15 -0.62 17.20
CA HIS A 436 15.13 -0.83 18.65
C HIS A 436 14.18 -1.96 19.04
N VAL A 437 12.96 -1.95 18.50
CA VAL A 437 11.96 -3.00 18.76
C VAL A 437 12.43 -4.35 18.25
N THR A 438 12.99 -4.42 17.04
CA THR A 438 13.49 -5.67 16.47
C THR A 438 14.65 -6.23 17.30
N ASN A 439 15.55 -5.37 17.79
CA ASN A 439 16.66 -5.77 18.64
C ASN A 439 16.18 -6.28 20.00
N ILE A 440 15.19 -5.63 20.62
CA ILE A 440 14.65 -6.02 21.93
C ILE A 440 13.88 -7.34 21.84
N LEU A 441 13.00 -7.46 20.85
CA LEU A 441 12.19 -8.67 20.68
C LEU A 441 13.01 -9.84 20.13
N ASN A 442 14.20 -9.57 19.60
CA ASN A 442 15.12 -10.52 18.97
C ASN A 442 14.37 -11.66 18.27
N PRO A 443 13.49 -11.34 17.29
CA PRO A 443 12.76 -12.38 16.60
C PRO A 443 13.80 -13.16 15.79
N VAL A 444 14.24 -14.30 16.34
CA VAL A 444 15.39 -15.07 15.86
C VAL A 444 15.36 -15.16 14.32
N PRO A 445 16.33 -14.55 13.61
CA PRO A 445 16.40 -14.59 12.16
C PRO A 445 16.96 -15.95 11.75
N GLY A 446 16.08 -16.95 11.61
CA GLY A 446 16.51 -18.31 11.28
C GLY A 446 15.38 -19.33 11.17
N TRP A 447 14.14 -18.89 10.96
CA TRP A 447 12.96 -19.73 10.88
C TRP A 447 12.16 -19.45 9.62
#